data_AF-A0A537JS26-F1
#
_entry.id   AF-A0A537JS26-F1
#
_cell.length_a   1.000
_cell.length_b   1.000
_cell.length_c   1.000
_cell.angle_alpha   90.00
_cell.angle_beta   90.00
_cell.angle_gamma   90.00
#
_symmetry.space_group_name_H-M   'P 1'
#
loop_
_entity.id
_entity.type
_entity.pdbx_description
1 polymer ?
#
loop_
_entity_poly.entity_id
_entity_poly.type
_entity_poly.pdbx_seq_one_letter_code
_entity_poly.pdbx_strand_id
1 'polypeptide(L)'
;EEEKYGYADMLKKLTTRYDNLFQISFPYSAGMHQAAVNDGDHPEWHWHMHFYPPLLRSATVKKYMVGYEMLANAQRDVTAEWAAERLRSVSNKHYKEVLNKMNAVR
;
A
#
# COMPACT_ATOMS: atom_id res chain seq x y z
N GLU A 1 17.70 10.13 -12.73
CA GLU A 1 17.85 10.44 -11.28
C GLU A 1 16.58 11.03 -10.67
N GLU A 2 15.96 12.04 -11.28
CA GLU A 2 14.70 12.63 -10.79
C GLU A 2 13.59 11.59 -10.53
N GLU A 3 13.30 10.71 -11.49
CA GLU A 3 12.29 9.65 -11.32
C GLU A 3 12.61 8.68 -10.18
N LYS A 4 13.89 8.39 -9.92
CA LYS A 4 14.30 7.53 -8.80
C LYS A 4 14.00 8.19 -7.45
N TYR A 5 14.32 9.47 -7.32
CA TYR A 5 13.99 10.23 -6.10
C TYR A 5 12.48 10.43 -5.95
N GLY A 6 11.77 10.72 -7.05
CA GLY A 6 10.32 10.81 -7.06
C GLY A 6 9.66 9.50 -6.64
N TYR A 7 10.18 8.36 -7.11
CA TYR A 7 9.71 7.05 -6.71
C TYR A 7 9.95 6.77 -5.22
N ALA A 8 11.15 7.04 -4.70
CA ALA A 8 11.46 6.88 -3.28
C ALA A 8 10.55 7.75 -2.39
N ASP A 9 10.28 8.98 -2.79
CA ASP A 9 9.37 9.89 -2.09
C ASP A 9 7.91 9.39 -2.12
N MET A 10 7.44 8.91 -3.28
CA MET A 10 6.10 8.33 -3.39
C MET A 10 5.94 7.06 -2.56
N LEU A 11 6.93 6.17 -2.56
CA LEU A 11 6.94 4.98 -1.70
C LEU A 11 6.82 5.37 -0.23
N LYS A 12 7.64 6.33 0.23
CA LYS A 12 7.61 6.81 1.61
C LYS A 12 6.24 7.37 1.98
N LYS A 13 5.64 8.19 1.10
CA LYS A 13 4.31 8.77 1.32
C LYS A 13 3.22 7.71 1.35
N LEU A 14 3.26 6.74 0.44
CA LEU A 14 2.27 5.66 0.36
C LEU A 14 2.34 4.75 1.60
N THR A 15 3.52 4.26 1.96
CA THR A 15 3.68 3.36 3.12
C THR A 15 3.42 4.07 4.45
N THR A 16 3.72 5.37 4.54
CA THR A 16 3.31 6.18 5.70
C THR A 16 1.80 6.26 5.84
N ARG A 17 1.07 6.43 4.73
CA ARG A 17 -0.41 6.44 4.75
C ARG A 17 -0.97 5.07 5.12
N TYR A 18 -0.36 3.97 4.69
CA TYR A 18 -0.73 2.63 5.14
C TYR A 18 -0.60 2.48 6.67
N ASP A 19 0.57 2.83 7.23
CA ASP A 19 0.80 2.74 8.68
C ASP A 19 -0.16 3.62 9.48
N ASN A 20 -0.48 4.81 8.95
CA ASN A 20 -1.41 5.74 9.57
C ASN A 20 -2.86 5.28 9.56
N LEU A 21 -3.27 4.39 8.64
CA LEU A 21 -4.67 3.98 8.49
C LEU A 21 -5.22 3.32 9.75
N PHE A 22 -4.39 2.51 10.42
CA PHE A 22 -4.72 1.84 11.69
C PHE A 22 -3.65 2.05 12.78
N GLN A 23 -2.74 3.00 12.59
CA GLN A 23 -1.66 3.35 13.53
C GLN A 23 -0.84 2.14 13.98
N ILE A 24 -0.46 1.30 13.02
CA ILE A 24 0.33 0.08 13.22
C ILE A 24 1.32 -0.04 12.06
N SER A 25 2.40 -0.81 12.21
CA SER A 25 3.18 -1.24 11.06
C SER A 25 2.29 -2.10 10.15
N PHE A 26 1.91 -1.55 9.00
CA PHE A 26 0.88 -2.11 8.15
C PHE A 26 1.46 -3.26 7.32
N PRO A 27 0.97 -4.50 7.48
CA PRO A 27 1.52 -5.64 6.74
C PRO A 27 1.11 -5.57 5.27
N TYR A 28 2.01 -5.97 4.37
CA TYR A 28 1.71 -6.15 2.94
C TYR A 28 2.73 -7.08 2.29
N SER A 29 2.33 -7.70 1.18
CA SER A 29 3.27 -8.18 0.16
C SER A 29 3.32 -7.17 -0.97
N ALA A 30 4.51 -6.87 -1.50
CA ALA A 30 4.66 -5.95 -2.61
C ALA A 30 5.74 -6.44 -3.58
N GLY A 31 5.60 -6.07 -4.86
CA GLY A 31 6.48 -6.55 -5.91
C GLY A 31 6.39 -5.68 -7.16
N MET A 32 7.46 -5.71 -7.95
CA MET A 32 7.60 -4.92 -9.18
C MET A 32 7.36 -5.82 -10.38
N HIS A 33 6.59 -5.33 -11.35
CA HIS A 33 6.45 -5.95 -12.66
C HIS A 33 7.20 -5.09 -13.67
N GLN A 34 8.26 -5.65 -14.22
CA GLN A 34 9.07 -5.08 -15.30
C GLN A 34 8.92 -5.96 -16.54
N ALA A 35 9.25 -5.41 -17.71
CA ALA A 35 9.28 -6.18 -18.94
C ALA A 35 10.17 -7.43 -18.80
N ALA A 36 9.85 -8.48 -19.55
CA ALA A 36 10.71 -9.63 -19.66
C ALA A 36 12.10 -9.21 -20.14
N VAL A 37 13.15 -9.81 -19.58
CA VAL A 37 14.55 -9.40 -19.84
C VAL A 37 15.26 -10.29 -20.85
N ASN A 38 14.58 -11.32 -21.36
CA ASN A 38 15.18 -12.41 -22.14
C ASN A 38 14.54 -12.64 -23.52
N ASP A 39 13.59 -11.80 -23.94
CA ASP A 39 12.86 -11.97 -25.22
C ASP A 39 12.75 -10.68 -26.05
N GLY A 40 13.75 -9.80 -25.94
CA GLY A 40 13.84 -8.55 -26.72
C GLY A 40 13.09 -7.37 -26.11
N ASP A 41 12.77 -6.38 -26.96
CA ASP A 41 12.14 -5.13 -26.54
C ASP A 41 10.60 -5.28 -26.49
N HIS A 42 10.01 -4.79 -25.40
CA HIS A 42 8.57 -4.84 -25.13
C HIS A 42 7.98 -3.42 -24.93
N PRO A 43 7.76 -2.64 -26.00
CA PRO A 43 7.26 -1.26 -25.90
C PRO A 43 5.85 -1.15 -25.33
N GLU A 44 5.07 -2.24 -25.34
CA GLU A 44 3.74 -2.33 -24.73
C GLU A 44 3.78 -2.43 -23.20
N TRP A 45 4.94 -2.72 -22.60
CA TRP A 45 5.09 -2.85 -21.15
C TRP A 45 5.33 -1.51 -20.47
N HIS A 46 4.66 -1.32 -19.33
CA HIS A 46 4.91 -0.20 -18.43
C HIS A 46 5.30 -0.75 -17.06
N TRP A 47 6.44 -0.29 -16.54
CA TRP A 47 6.92 -0.69 -15.22
C TRP A 47 5.95 -0.23 -14.13
N HIS A 48 5.59 -1.11 -13.19
CA HIS A 48 4.72 -0.75 -12.08
C HIS A 48 4.94 -1.65 -10.86
N MET A 49 4.47 -1.19 -9.70
CA MET A 49 4.56 -1.92 -8.44
C MET A 49 3.18 -2.18 -7.84
N HIS A 50 2.98 -3.39 -7.31
CA HIS A 50 1.75 -3.80 -6.63
C HIS A 50 1.97 -3.87 -5.11
N PHE A 51 0.92 -3.53 -4.35
CA PHE A 51 0.84 -3.73 -2.91
C PHE A 51 -0.44 -4.52 -2.59
N TYR A 52 -0.30 -5.63 -1.87
CA TYR A 52 -1.40 -6.49 -1.43
C TYR A 52 -1.45 -6.56 0.10
N PRO A 53 -2.03 -5.55 0.77
CA PRO A 53 -2.21 -5.57 2.21
C PRO A 53 -3.43 -6.41 2.64
N PRO A 54 -3.36 -7.15 3.76
CA PRO A 54 -4.46 -8.00 4.20
C PRO A 54 -5.42 -7.31 5.18
N LEU A 55 -5.10 -6.14 5.76
CA LEU A 55 -5.97 -5.49 6.76
C LEU A 55 -7.19 -4.83 6.09
N LEU A 56 -8.38 -5.00 6.66
CA LEU A 56 -9.64 -4.55 6.06
C LEU A 56 -10.37 -3.47 6.87
N ARG A 57 -10.69 -3.75 8.14
CA ARG A 57 -11.54 -2.87 8.98
C ARG A 57 -10.81 -2.23 10.15
N SER A 58 -9.74 -2.86 10.63
CA SER A 58 -8.93 -2.41 11.77
C SER A 58 -7.55 -3.07 11.74
N ALA A 59 -6.69 -2.73 12.72
CA ALA A 59 -5.40 -3.38 12.94
C ALA A 59 -5.48 -4.89 13.21
N THR A 60 -6.66 -5.40 13.59
CA THR A 60 -6.86 -6.80 14.01
C THR A 60 -7.75 -7.60 13.06
N VAL A 61 -8.38 -6.97 12.07
CA VAL A 61 -9.33 -7.60 11.15
C VAL A 61 -8.76 -7.64 9.73
N LYS A 62 -8.53 -8.86 9.24
CA LYS A 62 -7.97 -9.15 7.91
C LYS A 62 -9.05 -9.56 6.90
N LYS A 63 -8.81 -9.31 5.62
CA LYS A 63 -9.46 -10.00 4.50
C LYS A 63 -8.83 -11.40 4.37
N TYR A 64 -9.67 -12.41 4.22
CA TYR A 64 -9.27 -13.77 3.92
C TYR A 64 -9.69 -14.09 2.49
N MET A 65 -8.73 -14.47 1.65
CA MET A 65 -8.96 -14.93 0.28
C MET A 65 -9.11 -16.46 0.32
N VAL A 66 -10.29 -16.95 0.65
CA VAL A 66 -10.57 -18.38 0.89
C VAL A 66 -11.89 -18.79 0.23
N GLY A 67 -12.27 -20.06 0.28
CA GLY A 67 -13.61 -20.50 -0.15
C GLY A 67 -13.89 -20.20 -1.61
N TYR A 68 -14.87 -19.31 -1.86
CA TYR A 68 -15.23 -18.90 -3.23
C TYR A 68 -14.04 -18.29 -3.97
N GLU A 69 -13.24 -17.46 -3.30
CA GLU A 69 -12.06 -16.83 -3.91
C GLU A 69 -10.97 -17.84 -4.32
N MET A 70 -10.93 -19.05 -3.74
CA MET A 70 -9.97 -20.09 -4.11
C MET A 70 -10.42 -20.93 -5.31
N LEU A 71 -11.73 -21.05 -5.55
CA LEU A 71 -12.30 -21.99 -6.53
C LEU A 71 -13.14 -21.30 -7.63
N ALA A 72 -13.32 -19.99 -7.55
CA ALA A 72 -14.07 -19.22 -8.53
C ALA A 72 -13.38 -17.90 -8.87
N ASN A 73 -13.74 -16.80 -8.22
CA ASN A 73 -13.26 -15.46 -8.59
C ASN A 73 -12.98 -14.61 -7.35
N ALA A 74 -12.09 -13.62 -7.51
CA ALA A 74 -11.78 -12.66 -6.45
C ALA A 74 -13.02 -11.83 -6.07
N GLN A 75 -13.21 -11.62 -4.77
CA GLN A 75 -14.30 -10.82 -4.22
C GLN A 75 -13.77 -9.78 -3.22
N ARG A 76 -14.38 -8.59 -3.23
CA ARG A 76 -14.05 -7.49 -2.31
C ARG A 76 -15.30 -6.95 -1.61
N ASP A 77 -15.18 -6.69 -0.30
CA ASP A 77 -16.23 -6.10 0.53
C ASP A 77 -16.33 -4.57 0.40
N VAL A 78 -15.25 -3.92 -0.03
CA VAL A 78 -15.14 -2.45 -0.14
C VAL A 78 -14.81 -2.04 -1.56
N THR A 79 -15.20 -0.83 -1.95
CA THR A 79 -14.87 -0.28 -3.27
C THR A 79 -13.50 0.38 -3.31
N ALA A 80 -12.93 0.45 -4.51
CA ALA A 80 -11.62 1.08 -4.70
C ALA A 80 -11.68 2.58 -4.39
N GLU A 81 -12.80 3.23 -4.71
CA GLU A 81 -13.05 4.66 -4.47
C GLU A 81 -13.05 4.95 -2.97
N TRP A 82 -13.77 4.14 -2.20
CA TRP A 82 -13.82 4.24 -0.74
C TRP A 82 -12.45 3.99 -0.09
N ALA A 83 -11.74 2.94 -0.54
CA ALA A 83 -10.40 2.64 -0.01
C ALA A 83 -9.41 3.78 -0.32
N ALA A 84 -9.45 4.31 -1.54
CA ALA A 84 -8.60 5.41 -1.95
C ALA A 84 -8.92 6.72 -1.20
N GLU A 85 -10.20 6.99 -0.93
CA GLU A 85 -10.62 8.12 -0.11
C GLU A 85 -10.05 8.03 1.31
N ARG A 86 -10.14 6.85 1.95
CA ARG A 86 -9.55 6.64 3.28
C ARG A 86 -8.03 6.81 3.30
N LEU A 87 -7.33 6.35 2.28
CA LEU A 87 -5.88 6.56 2.17
C LEU A 87 -5.53 8.04 1.97
N ARG A 88 -6.35 8.81 1.25
CA ARG A 88 -6.17 10.26 1.08
C ARG A 88 -6.46 11.04 2.37
N SER A 89 -7.42 10.59 3.17
CA SER A 89 -7.86 11.30 4.39
C SER A 89 -6.86 11.23 5.56
N VAL A 90 -5.93 10.28 5.57
CA VAL A 90 -4.87 10.20 6.59
C VAL A 90 -3.69 11.13 6.30
N SER A 91 -2.88 11.43 7.32
CA SER A 91 -1.70 12.28 7.16
C SER A 91 -0.60 11.61 6.33
N ASN A 92 0.27 12.42 5.70
CA ASN A 92 1.55 11.97 5.13
C ASN A 92 2.71 12.05 6.14
N LYS A 93 2.48 12.46 7.39
CA LYS A 93 3.43 12.36 8.50
C LYS A 93 3.14 11.10 9.30
N HIS A 94 4.16 10.31 9.57
CA HIS A 94 3.99 9.02 10.24
C HIS A 94 3.52 9.20 11.70
N TYR A 95 2.53 8.42 12.14
CA TYR A 95 1.88 8.57 13.45
C TYR A 95 2.87 8.58 14.63
N LYS A 96 3.93 7.76 14.55
CA LYS A 96 5.03 7.75 15.55
C LYS A 96 5.78 9.08 15.66
N GLU A 97 5.96 9.83 14.58
CA GLU A 97 6.62 11.14 14.64
C GLU A 97 5.79 12.16 15.42
N VAL A 98 4.46 12.07 15.30
CA VAL A 98 3.52 12.93 16.02
C VAL A 98 3.52 12.58 17.51
N LEU A 99 3.43 11.29 17.85
CA LEU A 99 3.51 10.79 19.22
C LEU A 99 4.81 11.20 19.91
N ASN A 100 5.96 11.03 19.23
CA ASN A 100 7.26 11.37 19.79
C ASN A 100 7.38 12.88 20.09
N LYS A 101 6.86 13.73 19.22
CA LYS A 101 6.83 15.18 19.47
C LYS A 101 5.96 15.56 20.66
N MET A 102 4.79 14.92 20.82
CA MET A 102 3.94 15.17 21.99
C MET A 102 4.60 14.73 23.30
N ASN A 103 5.33 13.61 23.27
CA ASN A 103 6.06 13.12 24.44
C ASN A 103 7.30 13.95 24.79
N ALA A 104 7.94 14.59 23.80
CA ALA A 104 9.11 15.45 24.02
C ALA A 104 8.76 16.86 24.55
N VAL A 105 7.49 17.26 24.47
CA VAL A 105 6.98 18.56 24.97
C VAL A 105 6.33 18.41 26.36
N ARG A 106 6.22 17.18 26.86
CA ARG A 106 5.84 16.86 28.25
C ARG A 106 7.09 16.67 29.09
#